data_AF-A0A9X6U5J3-F1
#
_entry.id   AF-A0A9X6U5J3-F1
#
_cell.length_a   1.000
_cell.length_b   1.000
_cell.length_c   1.000
_cell.angle_alpha   90.00
_cell.angle_beta   90.00
_cell.angle_gamma   90.00
#
_symmetry.space_group_name_H-M   'P 1'
#
loop_
_entity.id
_entity.type
_entity.pdbx_description
1 polymer ?
#
loop_
_entity_poly.entity_id
_entity_poly.type
_entity_poly.pdbx_seq_one_letter_code
_entity_poly.pdbx_strand_id
1 'polypeptide(L)'
;MGACSVDIHLRERQYQIVNLSDPNVIKWLIEYQDRVNPYFDTSTDNNYDVAGNAQHLNQELVAMYASLEKLIKDSNLDERQLTLIDLVSRGYGFTDIVELDIGFNYASNVQAALDTVYSTIAKTNDLQWKIHIHKSVLETDFKVCNKCETGYPLTNSFYAKNKKNKDGFENVCKKCRNASAKKK
;
A
#
# COMPACT_ATOMS: atom_id res chain seq x y z
N MET A 1 -9.63 -23.83 41.19
CA MET A 1 -9.37 -22.45 40.75
C MET A 1 -9.72 -22.36 39.28
N GLY A 2 -10.76 -21.61 38.91
CA GLY A 2 -11.20 -21.48 37.53
C GLY A 2 -10.21 -20.64 36.73
N ALA A 3 -9.75 -21.15 35.58
CA ALA A 3 -8.94 -20.37 34.66
C ALA A 3 -9.83 -19.29 34.03
N CYS A 4 -9.59 -18.02 34.38
CA CYS A 4 -10.12 -16.91 33.59
C CYS A 4 -9.40 -16.93 32.23
N SER A 5 -10.12 -17.18 31.14
CA SER A 5 -9.55 -17.00 29.81
C SER A 5 -9.29 -15.50 29.61
N VAL A 6 -8.02 -15.11 29.56
CA VAL A 6 -7.64 -13.75 29.18
C VAL A 6 -7.90 -13.63 27.69
N ASP A 7 -8.78 -12.70 27.30
CA ASP A 7 -9.02 -12.37 25.90
C ASP A 7 -7.80 -11.61 25.36
N ILE A 8 -6.88 -12.36 24.76
CA ILE A 8 -5.64 -11.85 24.17
C ILE A 8 -5.90 -10.92 22.97
N HIS A 9 -7.09 -10.96 22.37
CA HIS A 9 -7.45 -10.18 21.18
C HIS A 9 -8.24 -8.90 21.50
N LEU A 10 -8.53 -8.61 22.78
CA LEU A 10 -9.36 -7.47 23.18
C LEU A 10 -8.83 -6.13 22.62
N ARG A 11 -7.51 -5.98 22.53
CA ARG A 11 -6.83 -4.79 21.99
C ARG A 11 -6.77 -4.74 20.45
N GLU A 12 -7.00 -5.87 19.78
CA GLU A 12 -6.87 -6.03 18.33
C GLU A 12 -8.19 -5.77 17.60
N ARG A 13 -9.33 -5.98 18.27
CA ARG A 13 -10.67 -5.80 17.69
C ARG A 13 -10.90 -4.43 17.06
N GLN A 14 -10.27 -3.38 17.60
CA GLN A 14 -10.39 -2.01 17.08
C GLN A 14 -9.73 -1.83 15.70
N TYR A 15 -8.80 -2.72 15.33
CA TYR A 15 -8.03 -2.64 14.10
C TYR A 15 -8.53 -3.62 13.02
N GLN A 16 -9.45 -4.53 13.34
CA GLN A 16 -10.05 -5.46 12.36
C GLN A 16 -10.80 -4.76 11.21
N ILE A 17 -11.21 -3.51 11.40
CA ILE A 17 -11.95 -2.72 10.40
C ILE A 17 -10.97 -1.97 9.46
N VAL A 18 -9.68 -1.92 9.80
CA VAL A 18 -8.66 -1.19 9.06
C VAL A 18 -8.28 -1.98 7.82
N ASN A 19 -8.47 -1.40 6.63
CA ASN A 19 -8.13 -2.04 5.36
C ASN A 19 -7.31 -1.10 4.48
N LEU A 20 -6.43 -1.69 3.66
CA LEU A 20 -5.55 -0.96 2.73
C LEU A 20 -6.25 -0.58 1.41
N SER A 21 -7.57 -0.67 1.35
CA SER A 21 -8.38 -0.19 0.23
C SER A 21 -8.84 1.25 0.43
N ASP A 22 -8.87 1.75 1.68
CA ASP A 22 -9.14 3.15 1.97
C ASP A 22 -7.84 3.99 1.95
N PRO A 23 -7.72 5.00 1.06
CA PRO A 23 -6.58 5.90 1.05
C PRO A 23 -6.35 6.63 2.38
N ASN A 24 -7.39 6.90 3.16
CA ASN A 24 -7.25 7.55 4.45
C ASN A 24 -6.54 6.63 5.45
N VAL A 25 -6.87 5.35 5.47
CA VAL A 25 -6.17 4.37 6.31
C VAL A 25 -4.68 4.35 5.99
N ILE A 26 -4.33 4.35 4.71
CA ILE A 26 -2.93 4.39 4.26
C ILE A 26 -2.25 5.69 4.73
N LYS A 27 -2.94 6.83 4.58
CA LYS A 27 -2.48 8.13 5.08
C LYS A 27 -2.16 8.07 6.58
N TRP A 28 -3.11 7.60 7.39
CA TRP A 28 -2.93 7.49 8.84
C TRP A 28 -1.79 6.54 9.21
N LEU A 29 -1.64 5.42 8.51
CA LEU A 29 -0.53 4.50 8.76
C LEU A 29 0.83 5.14 8.46
N ILE A 30 0.97 5.88 7.36
CA ILE A 30 2.23 6.53 7.00
C ILE A 30 2.54 7.71 7.94
N GLU A 31 1.57 8.58 8.19
CA GLU A 31 1.76 9.80 8.99
C GLU A 31 1.97 9.55 10.49
N TYR A 32 1.52 8.40 11.00
CA TYR A 32 1.64 8.05 12.42
C TYR A 32 2.63 6.92 12.65
N GLN A 33 3.44 6.58 11.63
CA GLN A 33 4.41 5.51 11.73
C GLN A 33 5.47 5.80 12.80
N ASP A 34 5.88 7.05 12.95
CA ASP A 34 6.79 7.56 13.99
C ASP A 34 6.27 7.28 15.41
N ARG A 35 4.97 7.46 15.64
CA ARG A 35 4.34 7.26 16.97
C ARG A 35 4.07 5.80 17.29
N VAL A 36 3.88 4.99 16.26
CA VAL A 36 3.48 3.59 16.38
C VAL A 36 4.68 2.65 16.39
N ASN A 37 5.79 3.06 15.77
CA ASN A 37 6.99 2.24 15.69
C ASN A 37 7.99 2.60 16.80
N PRO A 38 8.01 1.87 17.94
CA PRO A 38 8.97 2.12 19.02
C PRO A 38 10.43 1.91 18.59
N TYR A 39 10.68 1.31 17.42
CA TYR A 39 12.04 1.05 16.92
C TYR A 39 12.69 2.26 16.24
N PHE A 40 11.97 3.36 15.97
CA PHE A 40 12.58 4.59 15.43
C PHE A 40 13.09 5.55 16.52
N ASP A 41 12.61 5.45 17.77
CA ASP A 41 13.17 6.20 18.90
C ASP A 41 14.33 5.42 19.55
N THR A 42 15.45 5.34 18.84
CA THR A 42 16.70 4.79 19.39
C THR A 42 17.40 5.75 20.37
N SER A 43 16.75 6.87 20.73
CA SER A 43 17.37 7.92 21.53
C SER A 43 17.01 7.90 23.02
N THR A 44 15.98 7.15 23.44
CA THR A 44 15.43 7.31 24.80
C THR A 44 15.48 6.11 25.73
N ASP A 45 15.72 4.87 25.31
CA ASP A 45 15.78 3.76 26.28
C ASP A 45 16.96 2.80 26.07
N ASN A 46 17.95 2.93 26.95
CA ASN A 46 19.04 1.96 27.19
C ASN A 46 18.56 0.62 27.78
N ASN A 47 17.26 0.30 27.66
CA ASN A 47 16.70 -0.92 28.24
C ASN A 47 16.63 -2.01 27.17
N TYR A 48 17.61 -2.91 27.21
CA TYR A 48 17.77 -4.12 26.38
C TYR A 48 16.68 -5.18 26.65
N ASP A 49 15.41 -4.80 26.71
CA ASP A 49 14.28 -5.72 26.88
C ASP A 49 13.30 -5.63 25.70
N VAL A 50 13.88 -5.73 24.50
CA VAL A 50 13.15 -5.77 23.21
C VAL A 50 12.16 -6.94 23.18
N ALA A 51 12.46 -8.04 23.90
CA ALA A 51 11.59 -9.21 23.99
C ALA A 51 10.36 -8.97 24.88
N GLY A 52 10.48 -8.20 25.97
CA GLY A 52 9.35 -7.81 26.82
C GLY A 52 8.40 -6.82 26.13
N ASN A 53 8.95 -5.83 25.43
CA ASN A 53 8.16 -4.83 24.70
C ASN A 53 7.45 -5.39 23.47
N ALA A 54 7.95 -6.48 22.87
CA ALA A 54 7.30 -7.15 21.75
C ALA A 54 5.93 -7.78 22.12
N GLN A 55 5.70 -8.12 23.39
CA GLN A 55 4.42 -8.66 23.86
C GLN A 55 3.29 -7.62 23.87
N HIS A 56 3.63 -6.33 23.74
CA HIS A 56 2.67 -5.23 23.69
C HIS A 56 2.41 -4.71 22.26
N LEU A 57 3.12 -5.22 21.26
CA LEU A 57 2.89 -4.86 19.86
C LEU A 57 1.61 -5.53 19.37
N ASN A 58 0.71 -4.72 18.82
CA ASN A 58 -0.51 -5.21 18.20
C ASN A 58 -0.14 -5.98 16.91
N GLN A 59 -0.38 -7.29 16.89
CA GLN A 59 0.06 -8.16 15.79
C GLN A 59 -0.60 -7.78 14.46
N GLU A 60 -1.88 -7.41 14.49
CA GLU A 60 -2.61 -6.93 13.32
C GLU A 60 -1.98 -5.66 12.75
N LEU A 61 -1.58 -4.73 13.62
CA LEU A 61 -0.93 -3.50 13.20
C LEU A 61 0.43 -3.76 12.55
N VAL A 62 1.23 -4.66 13.12
CA VAL A 62 2.52 -5.09 12.54
C VAL A 62 2.31 -5.75 11.16
N ALA A 63 1.34 -6.65 11.05
CA ALA A 63 0.99 -7.30 9.78
C ALA A 63 0.51 -6.28 8.73
N MET A 64 -0.23 -5.26 9.16
CA MET A 64 -0.69 -4.17 8.30
C MET A 64 0.47 -3.32 7.77
N TYR A 65 1.45 -2.96 8.61
CA TYR A 65 2.65 -2.26 8.15
C TYR A 65 3.49 -3.10 7.20
N ALA A 66 3.70 -4.39 7.49
CA ALA A 66 4.41 -5.29 6.60
C ALA A 66 3.73 -5.41 5.23
N SER A 67 2.38 -5.44 5.23
CA SER A 67 1.58 -5.46 4.00
C SER A 67 1.69 -4.13 3.24
N LEU A 68 1.67 -3.00 3.97
CA LEU A 68 1.83 -1.66 3.40
C LEU A 68 3.21 -1.49 2.74
N GLU A 69 4.29 -1.90 3.40
CA GLU A 69 5.65 -1.84 2.82
C GLU A 69 5.75 -2.66 1.53
N LYS A 70 5.15 -3.84 1.51
CA LYS A 70 5.09 -4.67 0.30
C LYS A 70 4.34 -3.95 -0.82
N LEU A 71 3.18 -3.35 -0.51
CA LEU A 71 2.42 -2.59 -1.50
C LEU A 71 3.16 -1.35 -2.00
N ILE A 72 3.91 -0.65 -1.15
CA ILE A 72 4.75 0.48 -1.55
C ILE A 72 5.80 0.01 -2.56
N LYS A 73 6.47 -1.13 -2.31
CA LYS A 73 7.44 -1.74 -3.24
C LYS A 73 6.81 -2.19 -4.56
N ASP A 74 5.60 -2.76 -4.50
CA ASP A 74 4.88 -3.22 -5.68
C ASP A 74 4.23 -2.07 -6.48
N SER A 75 4.07 -0.92 -5.85
CA SER A 75 3.51 0.27 -6.47
C SER A 75 4.56 0.98 -7.31
N ASN A 76 4.17 1.43 -8.51
CA ASN A 76 5.06 2.11 -9.46
C ASN A 76 5.19 3.61 -9.08
N LEU A 77 5.75 3.86 -7.90
CA LEU A 77 6.01 5.20 -7.37
C LEU A 77 7.37 5.71 -7.87
N ASP A 78 7.45 7.02 -8.03
CA ASP A 78 8.69 7.71 -8.39
C ASP A 78 9.65 7.80 -7.19
N GLU A 79 10.94 7.96 -7.43
CA GLU A 79 11.97 8.08 -6.38
C GLU A 79 11.68 9.26 -5.43
N ARG A 80 11.15 10.35 -6.00
CA ARG A 80 10.68 11.52 -5.23
C ARG A 80 9.53 11.17 -4.30
N GLN A 81 8.59 10.34 -4.76
CA GLN A 81 7.44 9.91 -3.96
C GLN A 81 7.88 8.96 -2.84
N LEU A 82 8.85 8.09 -3.08
CA LEU A 82 9.44 7.23 -2.05
C LEU A 82 10.17 8.04 -0.98
N THR A 83 10.95 9.03 -1.39
CA THR A 83 11.62 9.96 -0.46
C THR A 83 10.60 10.73 0.38
N LEU A 84 9.48 11.14 -0.23
CA LEU A 84 8.40 11.82 0.47
C LEU A 84 7.76 10.94 1.54
N ILE A 85 7.50 9.66 1.23
CA ILE A 85 6.98 8.69 2.20
C ILE A 85 7.96 8.55 3.36
N ASP A 86 9.25 8.33 3.08
CA ASP A 86 10.27 8.15 4.13
C ASP A 86 10.36 9.35 5.08
N LEU A 87 10.28 10.58 4.56
CA LEU A 87 10.29 11.79 5.39
C LEU A 87 9.04 11.92 6.25
N VAL A 88 7.86 11.68 5.67
CA VAL A 88 6.60 11.73 6.45
C VAL A 88 6.57 10.63 7.50
N SER A 89 7.02 9.42 7.16
CA SER A 89 7.13 8.28 8.08
C SER A 89 8.07 8.54 9.26
N ARG A 90 9.04 9.45 9.11
CA ARG A 90 9.94 9.91 10.18
C ARG A 90 9.37 11.05 11.01
N GLY A 91 8.17 11.54 10.69
CA GLY A 91 7.48 12.61 11.42
C GLY A 91 7.83 14.03 10.97
N TYR A 92 8.48 14.21 9.82
CA TYR A 92 8.74 15.57 9.30
C TYR A 92 7.44 16.26 8.90
N GLY A 93 7.29 17.53 9.28
CA GLY A 93 6.16 18.36 8.87
C GLY A 93 6.25 18.74 7.38
N PHE A 94 5.11 19.07 6.77
CA PHE A 94 5.09 19.49 5.37
C PHE A 94 5.87 20.80 5.10
N THR A 95 6.00 21.66 6.11
CA THR A 95 6.85 22.86 6.06
C THR A 95 8.32 22.47 5.97
N ASP A 96 8.75 21.54 6.82
CA ASP A 96 10.14 21.10 6.92
C ASP A 96 10.57 20.40 5.62
N ILE A 97 9.67 19.61 5.03
CA ILE A 97 9.90 18.94 3.74
C ILE A 97 10.10 19.95 2.60
N VAL A 98 9.41 21.09 2.62
CA VAL A 98 9.60 22.16 1.63
C VAL A 98 10.95 22.83 1.82
N GLU A 99 11.38 23.05 3.07
CA GLU A 99 12.69 23.62 3.39
C GLU A 99 13.87 22.72 2.97
N LEU A 100 13.66 21.40 2.90
CA LEU A 100 14.66 20.44 2.42
C LEU A 100 14.87 20.48 0.89
N ASP A 101 14.13 21.32 0.15
CA ASP A 101 14.26 21.56 -1.30
C ASP A 101 14.24 20.29 -2.18
N ILE A 102 13.33 19.37 -1.90
CA ILE A 102 13.17 18.11 -2.65
C ILE A 102 12.37 18.33 -3.96
N GLY A 103 12.29 19.58 -4.42
CA GLY A 103 11.54 19.98 -5.61
C GLY A 103 10.07 20.34 -5.36
N PHE A 104 9.71 20.69 -4.12
CA PHE A 104 8.39 21.20 -3.77
C PHE A 104 8.47 22.64 -3.27
N ASN A 105 7.67 23.53 -3.85
CA ASN A 105 7.66 24.95 -3.48
C ASN A 105 6.68 25.28 -2.35
N TYR A 106 5.67 24.43 -2.13
CA TYR A 106 4.56 24.71 -1.22
C TYR A 106 4.12 23.42 -0.51
N ALA A 107 3.72 23.54 0.76
CA ALA A 107 3.21 22.41 1.55
C ALA A 107 1.94 21.78 0.93
N SER A 108 1.12 22.57 0.24
CA SER A 108 -0.04 22.07 -0.51
C SER A 108 0.36 21.12 -1.66
N ASN A 109 1.50 21.37 -2.31
CA ASN A 109 2.01 20.49 -3.36
C ASN A 109 2.52 19.16 -2.78
N VAL A 110 3.13 19.21 -1.59
CA VAL A 110 3.52 18.00 -0.84
C VAL A 110 2.28 17.17 -0.51
N GLN A 111 1.24 17.79 0.05
CA GLN A 111 -0.02 17.10 0.35
C GLN A 111 -0.65 16.49 -0.91
N ALA A 112 -0.73 17.23 -2.02
CA ALA A 112 -1.31 16.74 -3.27
C ALA A 112 -0.50 15.56 -3.86
N ALA A 113 0.83 15.59 -3.71
CA ALA A 113 1.69 14.48 -4.09
C ALA A 113 1.43 13.25 -3.21
N LEU A 114 1.33 13.43 -1.89
CA LEU A 114 0.99 12.35 -0.94
C LEU A 114 -0.39 11.76 -1.20
N ASP A 115 -1.42 12.58 -1.45
CA ASP A 115 -2.77 12.08 -1.76
C ASP A 115 -2.76 11.22 -3.05
N THR A 116 -1.91 11.59 -4.02
CA THR A 116 -1.67 10.80 -5.22
C THR A 116 -0.99 9.46 -4.89
N VAL A 117 0.01 9.48 -4.00
CA VAL A 117 0.68 8.28 -3.49
C VAL A 117 -0.32 7.35 -2.80
N TYR A 118 -1.06 7.84 -1.81
CA TYR A 118 -2.02 7.07 -1.03
C TYR A 118 -3.07 6.41 -1.92
N SER A 119 -3.65 7.19 -2.86
CA SER A 119 -4.62 6.64 -3.81
C SER A 119 -4.01 5.63 -4.79
N THR A 120 -2.71 5.73 -5.11
CA THR A 120 -2.00 4.79 -5.98
C THR A 120 -1.73 3.46 -5.27
N ILE A 121 -1.36 3.51 -3.99
CA ILE A 121 -1.17 2.32 -3.15
C ILE A 121 -2.52 1.58 -3.00
N ALA A 122 -3.60 2.30 -2.65
CA ALA A 122 -4.94 1.71 -2.53
C ALA A 122 -5.40 1.01 -3.83
N LYS A 123 -5.23 1.66 -4.98
CA LYS A 123 -5.54 1.07 -6.29
C LYS A 123 -4.71 -0.18 -6.59
N THR A 124 -3.46 -0.21 -6.13
CA THR A 124 -2.57 -1.37 -6.30
C THR A 124 -3.04 -2.52 -5.44
N ASN A 125 -3.41 -2.27 -4.18
CA ASN A 125 -4.01 -3.26 -3.29
C ASN A 125 -5.29 -3.87 -3.89
N ASP A 126 -6.22 -3.01 -4.33
CA ASP A 126 -7.47 -3.46 -4.96
C ASP A 126 -7.23 -4.30 -6.22
N LEU A 127 -6.20 -3.95 -7.00
CA LEU A 127 -5.82 -4.71 -8.19
C LEU A 127 -5.30 -6.10 -7.80
N GLN A 128 -4.41 -6.19 -6.80
CA GLN A 128 -3.88 -7.46 -6.32
C GLN A 128 -5.00 -8.35 -5.76
N TRP A 129 -5.93 -7.78 -4.99
CA TRP A 129 -7.09 -8.51 -4.48
C TRP A 129 -7.99 -9.05 -5.60
N LYS A 130 -8.28 -8.24 -6.62
CA LYS A 130 -9.06 -8.72 -7.77
C LYS A 130 -8.37 -9.86 -8.50
N ILE A 131 -7.06 -9.77 -8.69
CA ILE A 131 -6.26 -10.84 -9.30
C ILE A 131 -6.32 -12.10 -8.44
N HIS A 132 -6.17 -11.96 -7.12
CA HIS A 132 -6.23 -13.06 -6.18
C HIS A 132 -7.59 -13.78 -6.26
N ILE A 133 -8.71 -13.05 -6.15
CA ILE A 133 -10.06 -13.63 -6.22
C ILE A 133 -10.27 -14.40 -7.54
N HIS A 134 -9.83 -13.81 -8.66
CA HIS A 134 -9.94 -14.48 -9.96
C HIS A 134 -9.10 -15.76 -10.05
N LYS A 135 -7.99 -15.84 -9.31
CA LYS A 135 -7.10 -17.00 -9.27
C LYS A 135 -7.58 -18.09 -8.30
N SER A 136 -7.98 -17.71 -7.09
CA SER A 136 -8.23 -18.66 -5.99
C SER A 136 -9.71 -19.01 -5.81
N VAL A 137 -10.64 -18.14 -6.22
CA VAL A 137 -12.07 -18.33 -5.98
C VAL A 137 -12.83 -18.60 -7.27
N LEU A 138 -12.54 -17.83 -8.33
CA LEU A 138 -13.29 -17.93 -9.59
C LEU A 138 -12.61 -18.81 -10.64
N GLU A 139 -11.34 -19.17 -10.43
CA GLU A 139 -10.55 -20.03 -11.32
C GLU A 139 -10.61 -19.62 -12.81
N THR A 140 -10.58 -18.31 -13.09
CA THR A 140 -10.66 -17.82 -14.47
C THR A 140 -9.35 -18.02 -15.22
N ASP A 141 -9.41 -18.13 -16.54
CA ASP A 141 -8.21 -18.16 -17.39
C ASP A 141 -7.37 -16.89 -17.26
N PHE A 142 -6.05 -17.02 -17.42
CA PHE A 142 -5.09 -15.91 -17.34
C PHE A 142 -4.39 -15.69 -18.67
N LYS A 143 -4.07 -14.43 -18.95
CA LYS A 143 -3.28 -14.02 -20.11
C LYS A 143 -2.22 -13.02 -19.70
N VAL A 144 -1.05 -13.12 -20.30
CA VAL A 144 0.07 -12.19 -20.10
C VAL A 144 -0.08 -10.98 -21.02
N CYS A 145 0.11 -9.78 -20.47
CA CYS A 145 0.09 -8.55 -21.24
C CYS A 145 1.41 -8.36 -22.01
N ASN A 146 1.36 -8.12 -23.32
CA ASN A 146 2.57 -7.93 -24.14
C ASN A 146 3.34 -6.62 -23.86
N LYS A 147 2.82 -5.73 -22.99
CA LYS A 147 3.46 -4.44 -22.67
C LYS A 147 4.09 -4.39 -21.28
N CYS A 148 3.41 -4.93 -20.28
CA CYS A 148 3.92 -4.94 -18.90
C CYS A 148 4.30 -6.34 -18.41
N GLU A 149 4.16 -7.36 -19.29
CA GLU A 149 4.57 -8.75 -19.05
C GLU A 149 3.93 -9.39 -17.80
N THR A 150 2.87 -8.77 -17.27
CA THR A 150 2.14 -9.24 -16.11
C THR A 150 0.96 -10.11 -16.54
N GLY A 151 0.76 -11.24 -15.85
CA GLY A 151 -0.41 -12.09 -16.01
C GLY A 151 -1.64 -11.49 -15.33
N TYR A 152 -2.74 -11.35 -16.09
CA TYR A 152 -4.02 -10.89 -15.58
C TYR A 152 -5.15 -11.85 -15.98
N PRO A 153 -6.25 -11.89 -15.21
CA PRO A 153 -7.46 -12.64 -15.59
C PRO A 153 -7.98 -12.22 -16.96
N LEU A 154 -8.40 -13.18 -17.78
CA LEU A 154 -8.98 -12.98 -19.11
C LEU A 154 -10.43 -12.50 -19.01
N THR A 155 -10.62 -11.33 -18.41
CA THR A 155 -11.94 -10.74 -18.19
C THR A 155 -12.00 -9.31 -18.73
N ASN A 156 -13.23 -8.83 -18.93
CA ASN A 156 -13.47 -7.46 -19.37
C ASN A 156 -12.92 -6.40 -18.40
N SER A 157 -12.62 -6.76 -17.15
CA SER A 157 -12.03 -5.84 -16.17
C SER A 157 -10.57 -5.52 -16.49
N PHE A 158 -9.82 -6.49 -17.03
CA PHE A 158 -8.38 -6.36 -17.28
C PHE A 158 -8.04 -6.18 -18.76
N TYR A 159 -8.82 -6.76 -19.66
CA TYR A 159 -8.61 -6.68 -21.11
C TYR A 159 -9.82 -6.07 -21.81
N ALA A 160 -9.59 -5.34 -22.90
CA ALA A 160 -10.66 -4.89 -23.78
C ALA A 160 -11.02 -6.01 -24.77
N LYS A 161 -12.29 -6.10 -25.16
CA LYS A 161 -12.73 -7.09 -26.16
C LYS A 161 -12.16 -6.75 -27.53
N ASN A 162 -11.63 -7.75 -28.21
CA ASN A 162 -11.22 -7.68 -29.61
C ASN A 162 -11.60 -8.99 -30.31
N LYS A 163 -12.67 -8.95 -31.12
CA LYS A 163 -13.22 -10.12 -31.82
C LYS A 163 -12.27 -10.71 -32.86
N LYS A 164 -11.19 -10.01 -33.23
CA LYS A 164 -10.21 -10.50 -34.20
C LYS A 164 -9.26 -11.53 -33.60
N ASN A 165 -9.08 -11.54 -32.28
CA ASN A 165 -8.20 -12.48 -31.59
C ASN A 165 -8.96 -13.75 -31.21
N LYS A 166 -8.25 -14.88 -31.19
CA LYS A 166 -8.81 -16.22 -30.88
C LYS A 166 -9.53 -16.25 -29.53
N ASP A 167 -9.01 -15.52 -28.55
CA ASP A 167 -9.54 -15.42 -27.19
C ASP A 167 -10.60 -14.31 -27.03
N GLY A 168 -10.87 -13.51 -28.07
CA GLY A 168 -11.82 -12.41 -28.02
C GLY A 168 -11.34 -11.19 -27.23
N PHE A 169 -10.07 -11.12 -26.82
CA PHE A 169 -9.49 -10.04 -26.01
C PHE A 169 -8.21 -9.46 -26.63
N GLU A 170 -7.94 -8.18 -26.35
CA GLU A 170 -6.68 -7.56 -26.74
C GLU A 170 -5.45 -8.25 -26.12
N ASN A 171 -4.30 -8.12 -26.76
CA ASN A 171 -3.01 -8.61 -26.21
C ASN A 171 -2.39 -7.67 -25.17
N VAL A 172 -2.98 -6.49 -24.98
CA VAL A 172 -2.51 -5.45 -24.08
C VAL A 172 -3.57 -5.19 -23.02
N CYS A 173 -3.17 -5.17 -21.75
CA CYS A 173 -4.08 -4.88 -20.65
C CYS A 173 -4.59 -3.43 -20.71
N LYS A 174 -5.75 -3.18 -20.11
CA LYS A 174 -6.39 -1.86 -20.09
C LYS A 174 -5.49 -0.78 -19.47
N LYS A 175 -4.70 -1.11 -18.45
CA LYS A 175 -3.74 -0.19 -17.81
C LYS A 175 -2.74 0.36 -18.84
N CYS A 176 -2.06 -0.54 -19.56
CA CYS A 176 -1.07 -0.15 -20.57
C CYS A 176 -1.71 0.54 -21.79
N ARG A 177 -2.91 0.13 -22.18
CA ARG A 177 -3.68 0.79 -23.25
C ARG A 177 -4.00 2.24 -22.89
N ASN A 178 -4.50 2.50 -21.67
CA ASN A 178 -4.85 3.85 -21.23
C ASN A 178 -3.62 4.74 -21.05
N ALA A 179 -2.50 4.19 -20.56
CA ALA A 179 -1.25 4.93 -20.46
C ALA A 179 -0.73 5.38 -21.85
N SER A 180 -0.96 4.56 -22.89
CA SER A 180 -0.55 4.90 -24.26
C SER A 180 -1.44 5.97 -24.89
N ALA A 181 -2.72 6.04 -24.51
CA ALA A 181 -3.67 7.02 -25.04
C ALA A 181 -3.38 8.45 -24.53
N LYS A 182 -2.84 8.61 -23.32
CA LYS A 182 -2.49 9.91 -22.74
C LYS A 182 -1.24 10.57 -23.35
N LYS A 183 -0.47 9.83 -24.16
CA LYS A 183 0.76 10.33 -24.81
C LYS A 183 0.53 10.85 -26.23
N LYS A 184 -0.70 10.75 -26.75
CA LYS A 184 -1.14 11.30 -28.03
C LYS A 184 -1.98 12.54 -27.78
#